data_AF-A0A7S3HIE0-F1
#
_entry.id   AF-A0A7S3HIE0-F1
#
_cell.length_a   1.000
_cell.length_b   1.000
_cell.length_c   1.000
_cell.angle_alpha   90.00
_cell.angle_beta   90.00
_cell.angle_gamma   90.00
#
_symmetry.space_group_name_H-M   'P 1'
#
loop_
_entity.id
_entity.type
_entity.pdbx_description
1 polymer ?
#
loop_
_entity_poly.entity_id
_entity_poly.type
_entity_poly.pdbx_seq_one_letter_code
_entity_poly.pdbx_strand_id
1 'polypeptide(L)'
;GVSMVERLRHYRDMLEAHRLRNNGTDQSILPVLYKIEALDASGAIDQRTLMLTKLGVELNGVWWRRACRGPCAQLSGRMVSKWKDRCNAVKGGEAGPAAPSAAAAASSPETK
;
A
#
# COMPACT_ATOMS: atom_id res chain seq x y z
N GLY A 1 10.19 14.24 18.50
CA GLY A 1 10.24 13.59 17.18
C GLY A 1 8.88 13.66 16.54
N VAL A 2 8.79 13.90 15.23
CA VAL A 2 7.50 13.96 14.51
C VAL A 2 6.84 12.58 14.54
N SER A 3 5.55 12.50 14.90
CA SER A 3 4.83 11.23 14.95
C SER A 3 4.68 10.61 13.55
N MET A 4 4.52 9.27 13.48
CA MET A 4 4.32 8.57 12.21
C MET A 4 3.10 9.11 11.45
N VAL A 5 2.02 9.45 12.17
CA VAL A 5 0.79 10.01 11.59
C VAL A 5 1.05 11.38 10.96
N GLU A 6 1.81 12.26 11.62
CA GLU A 6 2.18 13.56 11.07
C GLU A 6 3.06 13.43 9.82
N ARG A 7 4.02 12.50 9.83
CA ARG A 7 4.86 12.20 8.67
C ARG A 7 4.03 11.75 7.46
N LEU A 8 3.05 10.88 7.69
CA LEU A 8 2.16 10.39 6.62
C LEU A 8 1.17 11.46 6.14
N ARG A 9 0.69 12.35 7.03
CA ARG A 9 -0.10 13.52 6.64
C ARG A 9 0.71 14.45 5.74
N HIS A 10 1.96 14.73 6.10
CA HIS A 10 2.84 15.52 5.26
C HIS A 10 3.02 14.93 3.86
N TYR A 11 3.21 13.61 3.75
CA TYR A 11 3.26 12.96 2.43
C TYR A 11 1.93 13.04 1.68
N ARG A 12 0.79 12.91 2.36
CA ARG A 12 -0.52 13.11 1.76
C ARG A 12 -0.68 14.54 1.21
N ASP A 13 -0.19 15.55 1.92
CA ASP A 13 -0.27 16.94 1.47
C ASP A 13 0.63 17.19 0.26
N MET A 14 1.82 16.58 0.21
CA MET A 14 2.67 16.60 -1.00
C MET A 14 1.98 15.96 -2.21
N LEU A 15 1.30 14.82 -2.00
CA LEU A 15 0.52 14.13 -3.04
C LEU A 15 -0.64 14.99 -3.53
N GLU A 16 -1.39 15.61 -2.61
CA GLU A 16 -2.47 16.53 -2.97
C GLU A 16 -1.95 17.74 -3.75
N ALA A 17 -0.88 18.38 -3.28
CA ALA A 17 -0.27 19.51 -3.98
C ALA A 17 0.19 19.12 -5.40
N HIS A 18 0.77 17.92 -5.56
CA HIS A 18 1.14 17.39 -6.87
C HIS A 18 -0.09 17.20 -7.77
N ARG A 19 -1.14 16.59 -7.25
CA ARG A 19 -2.41 16.40 -7.96
C ARG A 19 -3.02 17.74 -8.39
N LEU A 20 -2.99 18.75 -7.53
CA LEU A 20 -3.54 20.08 -7.81
C LEU A 20 -2.80 20.83 -8.93
N ARG A 21 -1.52 20.52 -9.16
CA ARG A 21 -0.79 21.00 -10.35
C ARG A 21 -1.33 20.42 -11.66
N ASN A 22 -2.12 19.36 -11.58
CA ASN A 22 -2.80 18.69 -12.68
C ASN A 22 -1.87 18.25 -13.84
N ASN A 23 -0.61 17.97 -13.53
CA ASN A 23 0.35 17.42 -14.49
C ASN A 23 0.51 15.91 -14.28
N GLY A 24 -0.33 15.13 -14.96
CA GLY A 24 -0.35 13.68 -14.80
C GLY A 24 0.88 12.93 -15.32
N THR A 25 1.72 13.59 -16.14
CA THR A 25 2.98 13.02 -16.64
C THR A 25 4.16 13.28 -15.71
N ASP A 26 4.05 14.25 -14.80
CA ASP A 26 5.13 14.59 -13.87
C ASP A 26 5.37 13.45 -12.86
N GLN A 27 6.60 12.92 -12.88
CA GLN A 27 7.07 11.84 -12.02
C GLN A 27 7.85 12.36 -10.80
N SER A 28 7.93 13.68 -10.58
CA SER A 28 8.65 14.29 -9.46
C SER A 28 8.16 13.81 -8.08
N ILE A 29 6.90 13.34 -8.00
CA ILE A 29 6.30 12.81 -6.79
C ILE A 29 6.67 11.34 -6.48
N LEU A 30 7.30 10.64 -7.42
CA LEU A 30 7.62 9.22 -7.30
C LEU A 30 8.46 8.88 -6.05
N PRO A 31 9.48 9.68 -5.63
CA PRO A 31 10.20 9.43 -4.38
C PRO A 31 9.33 9.45 -3.13
N VAL A 32 8.25 10.24 -3.11
CA VAL A 32 7.28 10.26 -2.00
C VAL A 32 6.49 8.97 -1.97
N LEU A 33 6.04 8.48 -3.13
CA LEU A 33 5.34 7.20 -3.24
C LEU A 33 6.23 6.03 -2.77
N TYR A 34 7.52 6.01 -3.12
CA TYR A 34 8.44 4.98 -2.62
C TYR A 34 8.64 5.04 -1.10
N LYS A 35 8.71 6.24 -0.51
CA LYS A 35 8.79 6.39 0.95
C LYS A 35 7.54 5.83 1.63
N ILE A 36 6.36 6.05 1.06
CA ILE A 36 5.10 5.47 1.55
C ILE A 36 5.12 3.95 1.42
N GLU A 37 5.53 3.41 0.26
CA GLU A 37 5.60 1.97 0.04
C GLU A 37 6.56 1.28 1.02
N ALA A 38 7.73 1.88 1.29
CA ALA A 38 8.68 1.37 2.27
C ALA A 38 8.08 1.33 3.69
N LEU A 39 7.31 2.36 4.07
CA LEU A 39 6.60 2.40 5.36
C LEU A 39 5.46 1.36 5.42
N ASP A 40 4.76 1.12 4.32
CA ASP A 40 3.77 0.03 4.27
C ASP A 40 4.44 -1.34 4.37
N ALA A 41 5.57 -1.54 3.70
CA ALA A 41 6.33 -2.79 3.72
C ALA A 41 6.89 -3.11 5.11
N SER A 42 7.23 -2.10 5.91
CA SER A 42 7.65 -2.29 7.30
C SER A 42 6.50 -2.47 8.29
N GLY A 43 5.24 -2.44 7.83
CA GLY A 43 4.06 -2.57 8.68
C GLY A 43 3.67 -1.29 9.44
N ALA A 44 4.30 -0.14 9.13
CA ALA A 44 4.00 1.13 9.79
C ALA A 44 2.67 1.75 9.34
N ILE A 45 2.07 1.26 8.25
CA ILE A 45 0.79 1.72 7.73
C ILE A 45 -0.27 0.63 7.95
N ASP A 46 -1.03 0.75 9.03
CA ASP A 46 -2.18 -0.10 9.31
C ASP A 46 -3.51 0.57 8.89
N GLN A 47 -4.62 -0.14 9.08
CA GLN A 47 -5.96 0.36 8.73
C GLN A 47 -6.30 1.65 9.48
N ARG A 48 -5.96 1.74 10.77
CA ARG A 48 -6.23 2.94 11.58
C ARG A 48 -5.47 4.14 11.05
N THR A 49 -4.22 3.94 10.68
CA THR A 49 -3.34 4.97 10.11
C THR A 49 -3.89 5.47 8.77
N LEU A 50 -4.35 4.57 7.90
CA LEU A 50 -5.02 4.94 6.64
C LEU A 50 -6.29 5.77 6.89
N MET A 51 -7.08 5.43 7.91
CA MET A 51 -8.28 6.19 8.28
C MET A 51 -7.97 7.60 8.80
N LEU A 52 -6.93 7.72 9.64
CA LEU A 52 -6.52 8.98 10.27
C LEU A 52 -5.80 9.95 9.32
N THR A 53 -5.09 9.42 8.32
CA THR A 53 -4.31 10.19 7.35
C THR A 53 -5.07 10.43 6.05
N LYS A 54 -6.12 9.64 5.78
CA LYS A 54 -6.85 9.62 4.50
C LYS A 54 -5.96 9.35 3.29
N LEU A 55 -4.77 8.79 3.49
CA LEU A 55 -3.79 8.52 2.42
C LEU A 55 -4.34 7.58 1.34
N GLY A 56 -5.04 6.52 1.77
CA GLY A 56 -5.68 5.58 0.85
C GLY A 56 -6.81 6.22 0.02
N VAL A 57 -7.51 7.22 0.58
CA VAL A 57 -8.56 7.95 -0.15
C VAL A 57 -7.95 8.84 -1.21
N GLU A 58 -6.89 9.58 -0.87
CA GLU A 58 -6.16 10.42 -1.82
C GLU A 58 -5.67 9.59 -3.01
N LEU A 59 -4.92 8.51 -2.78
CA LEU A 59 -4.36 7.68 -3.85
C LEU A 59 -5.41 6.87 -4.64
N ASN A 60 -6.58 6.57 -4.04
CA ASN A 60 -7.71 5.96 -4.76
C ASN A 60 -8.49 6.98 -5.62
N GLY A 61 -8.17 8.27 -5.50
CA GLY A 61 -8.79 9.35 -6.25
C GLY A 61 -8.78 9.12 -7.77
N VAL A 62 -9.83 9.59 -8.44
CA VAL A 62 -10.00 9.40 -9.89
C VAL A 62 -8.83 9.97 -10.69
N TRP A 63 -8.24 11.07 -10.23
CA TRP A 63 -7.09 11.69 -10.87
C TRP A 63 -5.89 10.73 -10.98
N TRP A 64 -5.53 10.04 -9.89
CA TRP A 64 -4.42 9.07 -9.89
C TRP A 64 -4.65 7.91 -10.85
N ARG A 65 -5.91 7.54 -11.08
CA ARG A 65 -6.27 6.43 -12.00
C ARG A 65 -6.41 6.85 -13.45
N ARG A 66 -6.87 8.08 -13.72
CA ARG A 66 -7.23 8.52 -15.08
C ARG A 66 -6.28 9.55 -15.68
N ALA A 67 -5.80 10.48 -14.86
CA ALA A 67 -4.98 11.59 -15.30
C ALA A 67 -3.48 11.31 -15.07
N CYS A 68 -3.10 10.75 -13.93
CA CYS A 68 -1.73 10.31 -13.68
C CYS A 68 -1.36 9.15 -14.61
N ARG A 69 -0.13 9.16 -15.12
CA ARG A 69 0.41 8.15 -16.03
C ARG A 69 1.78 7.66 -15.55
N GLY A 70 2.21 6.54 -16.11
CA GLY A 70 3.53 5.99 -15.86
C GLY A 70 3.71 5.38 -14.47
N PRO A 71 4.95 5.34 -13.96
CA PRO A 71 5.30 4.71 -12.69
C PRO A 71 4.46 5.17 -11.49
N CYS A 72 4.18 6.48 -11.38
CA CYS A 72 3.36 7.02 -10.29
C CYS A 72 1.95 6.38 -10.24
N ALA A 73 1.29 6.21 -11.38
CA ALA A 73 -0.05 5.62 -11.47
C ALA A 73 -0.04 4.11 -11.17
N GLN A 74 0.97 3.40 -11.64
CA GLN A 74 1.12 1.96 -11.36
C GLN A 74 1.36 1.70 -9.87
N LEU A 75 2.26 2.48 -9.26
CA LEU A 75 2.63 2.35 -7.85
C LEU A 75 1.45 2.72 -6.93
N SER A 76 0.76 3.83 -7.19
CA SER A 76 -0.42 4.22 -6.42
C SER A 76 -1.54 3.17 -6.53
N GLY A 77 -1.81 2.66 -7.73
CA GLY A 77 -2.79 1.60 -7.97
C GLY A 77 -2.48 0.32 -7.19
N ARG A 78 -1.21 -0.11 -7.22
CA ARG A 78 -0.75 -1.30 -6.47
C ARG A 78 -0.94 -1.15 -4.97
N MET A 79 -0.54 -0.02 -4.39
CA MET A 79 -0.70 0.24 -2.95
C MET A 79 -2.17 0.26 -2.54
N VAL A 80 -3.02 0.94 -3.33
CA VAL A 80 -4.47 1.00 -3.05
C VAL A 80 -5.11 -0.38 -3.10
N SER A 81 -4.80 -1.21 -4.10
CA SER A 81 -5.31 -2.59 -4.18
C SER A 81 -4.91 -3.39 -2.95
N LYS A 82 -3.62 -3.36 -2.58
CA LYS A 82 -3.09 -4.04 -1.38
C LYS A 82 -3.81 -3.61 -0.10
N TRP A 83 -4.06 -2.31 0.07
CA TRP A 83 -4.77 -1.80 1.25
C TRP A 83 -6.25 -2.17 1.26
N LYS A 84 -6.92 -2.21 0.10
CA LYS A 84 -8.30 -2.68 -0.01
C LYS A 84 -8.41 -4.15 0.39
N ASP A 85 -7.50 -4.99 -0.09
CA ASP A 85 -7.49 -6.41 0.24
C ASP A 85 -7.26 -6.62 1.73
N ARG A 86 -6.33 -5.88 2.34
CA ARG A 86 -6.09 -5.89 3.80
C ARG A 86 -7.35 -5.50 4.58
N CYS A 87 -8.03 -4.42 4.19
CA CYS A 87 -9.27 -3.97 4.83
C CYS A 87 -10.42 -4.98 4.66
N ASN A 88 -10.48 -5.70 3.53
CA ASN A 88 -11.49 -6.73 3.29
C ASN A 88 -11.21 -8.00 4.09
N ALA A 89 -9.95 -8.41 4.23
CA ALA A 89 -9.55 -9.55 5.06
C ALA A 89 -9.93 -9.35 6.54
N VAL A 90 -9.77 -8.13 7.06
CA VAL A 90 -10.21 -7.79 8.43
C VAL A 90 -11.73 -7.87 8.58
N LYS A 91 -12.51 -7.53 7.53
CA LYS A 91 -13.98 -7.63 7.54
C LYS A 91 -14.49 -9.06 7.34
N GLY A 92 -13.74 -9.90 6.63
CA GLY A 92 -14.06 -11.30 6.35
C GLY A 92 -13.50 -12.29 7.37
N GLY A 93 -12.97 -11.81 8.49
CA GLY A 93 -12.36 -12.60 9.58
C GLY A 93 -13.32 -13.46 10.40
N GLU A 94 -14.32 -14.06 9.75
CA GLU A 94 -14.96 -15.30 10.19
C GLU A 94 -14.46 -16.51 9.36
N ALA A 95 -13.42 -16.35 8.53
CA ALA A 95 -12.69 -17.45 7.91
C ALA A 95 -11.27 -17.53 8.47
N GLY A 96 -11.01 -18.66 9.15
CA GLY A 96 -9.85 -18.92 10.01
C GLY A 96 -8.46 -18.88 9.35
N PRO A 97 -7.40 -19.01 10.17
CA PRO A 97 -6.03 -18.86 9.72
C PRO A 97 -5.63 -20.03 8.80
N ALA A 98 -5.27 -19.73 7.56
CA ALA A 98 -4.46 -20.65 6.76
C ALA A 98 -3.08 -20.72 7.42
N ALA A 99 -2.87 -21.78 8.20
CA ALA A 99 -1.60 -22.13 8.82
C ALA A 99 -0.49 -22.24 7.75
N PRO A 100 0.77 -21.89 8.10
CA PRO A 100 1.90 -22.12 7.22
C PRO A 100 2.08 -23.63 7.02
N SER A 101 2.02 -24.09 5.77
CA SER A 101 2.36 -25.46 5.42
C SER A 101 3.87 -25.64 5.59
N ALA A 102 4.26 -26.13 6.76
CA ALA A 102 5.58 -26.69 7.03
C ALA A 102 5.40 -28.19 7.31
N ALA A 103 5.94 -29.01 6.41
CA ALA A 103 6.29 -30.44 6.47
C ALA A 103 5.95 -31.08 5.11
N ALA A 104 6.83 -31.81 4.43
CA ALA A 104 7.83 -32.70 4.99
C ALA A 104 9.12 -32.72 4.15
N ALA A 105 10.23 -32.68 4.88
CA ALA A 105 11.50 -33.22 4.42
C ALA A 105 11.45 -34.77 4.46
N ALA A 106 12.19 -35.37 3.54
CA ALA A 106 12.87 -36.66 3.61
C ALA A 106 12.03 -37.95 3.85
N SER A 107 12.10 -38.87 2.89
CA SER A 107 12.97 -40.08 2.98
C SER A 107 12.68 -41.05 1.83
N SER A 108 13.71 -41.42 1.09
CA SER A 108 13.78 -42.73 0.40
C SER A 108 13.81 -43.85 1.46
N PRO A 109 13.26 -45.05 1.18
CA PRO A 109 14.17 -46.17 0.92
C PRO A 109 13.67 -47.21 -0.11
N GLU A 110 14.63 -48.05 -0.52
CA GLU A 110 14.56 -49.22 -1.40
C GLU A 110 13.59 -50.33 -0.96
N THR A 111 13.16 -51.14 -1.93
CA THR A 111 13.07 -52.63 -2.02
C THR A 111 11.88 -52.97 -2.92
N LYS A 112 12.04 -53.76 -4.00
CA LYS A 112 12.48 -55.16 -4.05
C LYS A 112 12.89 -55.52 -5.48
#